data_AF-A0A962L3I3-F1
#
_entry.id   AF-A0A962L3I3-F1
#
_cell.length_a   1.000
_cell.length_b   1.000
_cell.length_c   1.000
_cell.angle_alpha   90.00
_cell.angle_beta   90.00
_cell.angle_gamma   90.00
#
_symmetry.space_group_name_H-M   'P 1'
#
loop_
_entity.id
_entity.type
_entity.pdbx_description
1 polymer ?
#
loop_
_entity_poly.entity_id
_entity_poly.type
_entity_poly.pdbx_seq_one_letter_code
_entity_poly.pdbx_strand_id
1 'polypeptide(L)'
;MKKTLLAALLLVAGHANATVIGGVDFPDGAISFVDNVVSFTPGPDVAGPYLDASNVLGTPDYTGPDGYNSDGAIALGDGGVLIAEFVDNSLTTSGDAAADLWIFEIGGVVEAFNVAISTDLVHWIELGSLSGQPTGIDIDPIAGVVAGTQYRYVRLSDNPALNQTNSPFGEADIDAIGAISSAPPAPVPAPGALLLLLAGIVSVRLGARARG
;
A
#
# COMPACT_ATOMS: atom_id res chain seq x y z
N MET A 1 7.03 49.10 25.11
CA MET A 1 6.93 48.78 23.67
C MET A 1 7.60 47.44 23.43
N LYS A 2 6.85 46.32 23.43
CA LYS A 2 7.39 44.99 23.13
C LYS A 2 7.09 44.69 21.67
N LYS A 3 8.14 44.57 20.86
CA LYS A 3 8.06 44.20 19.44
C LYS A 3 7.83 42.70 19.35
N THR A 4 6.67 42.29 18.83
CA THR A 4 6.38 40.89 18.52
C THR A 4 7.05 40.56 17.18
N LEU A 5 8.02 39.64 17.17
CA LEU A 5 8.54 39.08 15.92
C LEU A 5 7.60 37.96 15.47
N LEU A 6 7.11 38.07 14.24
CA LEU A 6 6.37 37.02 13.55
C LEU A 6 7.40 36.18 12.76
N ALA A 7 7.61 34.93 13.15
CA ALA A 7 8.42 34.00 12.38
C ALA A 7 7.55 33.39 11.28
N ALA A 8 7.88 33.65 10.02
CA ALA A 8 7.28 32.98 8.87
C ALA A 8 7.93 31.61 8.70
N LEU A 9 7.15 30.55 8.84
CA LEU A 9 7.58 29.18 8.54
C LEU A 9 7.49 28.98 7.02
N LEU A 10 8.64 28.95 6.35
CA LEU A 10 8.73 28.58 4.93
C LEU A 10 8.58 27.06 4.82
N LEU A 11 7.46 26.58 4.30
CA LEU A 11 7.34 25.19 3.84
C LEU A 11 8.04 25.10 2.48
N VAL A 12 9.16 24.38 2.41
CA VAL A 12 9.77 24.02 1.14
C VAL A 12 9.09 22.74 0.68
N ALA A 13 8.22 22.84 -0.33
CA ALA A 13 7.72 21.66 -1.05
C ALA A 13 8.85 21.13 -1.93
N GLY A 14 9.50 20.05 -1.50
CA GLY A 14 10.40 19.29 -2.37
C GLY A 14 9.58 18.74 -3.53
N HIS A 15 9.95 19.11 -4.76
CA HIS A 15 9.36 18.47 -5.93
C HIS A 15 10.06 17.13 -6.08
N ALA A 16 9.33 16.04 -5.88
CA ALA A 16 9.82 14.73 -6.26
C ALA A 16 10.10 14.74 -7.77
N ASN A 17 11.28 14.24 -8.16
CA ASN A 17 11.60 14.09 -9.57
C ASN A 17 11.05 12.72 -9.97
N ALA A 18 10.19 12.71 -10.99
CA ALA A 18 9.68 11.48 -11.57
C ALA A 18 10.84 10.52 -11.84
N THR A 19 10.73 9.32 -11.26
CA THR A 19 11.75 8.27 -11.36
C THR A 19 11.15 7.08 -12.08
N VAL A 20 11.86 6.57 -13.08
CA VAL A 20 11.47 5.33 -13.76
C VAL A 20 11.87 4.15 -12.87
N ILE A 21 10.90 3.38 -12.40
CA ILE A 21 11.10 2.23 -11.51
C ILE A 21 10.43 1.02 -12.17
N GLY A 22 11.21 -0.04 -12.43
CA GLY A 22 10.72 -1.23 -13.14
C GLY A 22 10.07 -0.96 -14.50
N GLY A 23 10.46 0.13 -15.18
CA GLY A 23 9.89 0.52 -16.48
C GLY A 23 8.64 1.42 -16.41
N VAL A 24 8.22 1.83 -15.21
CA VAL A 24 7.04 2.67 -14.97
C VAL A 24 7.46 4.01 -14.36
N ASP A 25 6.84 5.11 -14.79
CA ASP A 25 7.09 6.44 -14.26
C ASP A 25 6.39 6.64 -12.90
N PHE A 26 7.16 6.83 -11.83
CA PHE A 26 6.64 7.23 -10.51
C PHE A 26 7.02 8.68 -10.21
N PRO A 27 6.07 9.64 -10.32
CA PRO A 27 6.31 11.06 -10.04
C PRO A 27 6.91 11.32 -8.66
N ASP A 28 6.43 10.59 -7.65
CA ASP A 28 6.88 10.71 -6.26
C ASP A 28 8.07 9.80 -5.93
N GLY A 29 8.50 8.96 -6.87
CA GLY A 29 9.64 8.05 -6.71
C GLY A 29 9.38 6.97 -5.66
N ALA A 30 10.42 6.61 -4.90
CA ALA A 30 10.40 5.47 -3.97
C ALA A 30 9.34 5.55 -2.85
N ILE A 31 8.88 6.75 -2.49
CA ILE A 31 7.80 6.93 -1.49
C ILE A 31 6.43 6.42 -1.99
N SER A 32 6.34 6.04 -3.26
CA SER A 32 5.11 5.52 -3.86
C SER A 32 4.79 4.09 -3.42
N PHE A 33 5.73 3.39 -2.78
CA PHE A 33 5.66 1.95 -2.54
C PHE A 33 5.18 1.62 -1.13
N VAL A 34 4.68 0.39 -0.94
CA VAL A 34 4.24 -0.09 0.37
C VAL A 34 5.40 -0.18 1.37
N ASP A 35 5.11 0.17 2.62
CA ASP A 35 6.09 0.25 3.70
C ASP A 35 5.96 -0.88 4.72
N ASN A 36 4.81 -1.55 4.73
CA ASN A 36 4.49 -2.56 5.73
C ASN A 36 3.65 -3.71 5.14
N VAL A 37 3.86 -4.91 5.69
CA VAL A 37 2.99 -6.06 5.47
C VAL A 37 2.11 -6.23 6.70
N VAL A 38 0.80 -6.07 6.51
CA VAL A 38 -0.20 -6.31 7.56
C VAL A 38 -0.33 -7.81 7.82
N SER A 39 -0.39 -8.60 6.75
CA SER A 39 -0.42 -10.06 6.84
C SER A 39 0.00 -10.70 5.53
N PHE A 40 0.70 -11.83 5.60
CA PHE A 40 0.96 -12.69 4.47
C PHE A 40 0.64 -14.14 4.86
N THR A 41 -0.26 -14.76 4.11
CA THR A 41 -0.65 -16.17 4.28
C THR A 41 -0.45 -16.85 2.92
N PRO A 42 0.72 -17.44 2.67
CA PRO A 42 0.97 -18.14 1.42
C PRO A 42 0.08 -19.39 1.33
N GLY A 43 -0.32 -19.72 0.10
CA GLY A 43 -0.90 -21.00 -0.25
C GLY A 43 0.11 -22.15 -0.17
N PRO A 44 -0.29 -23.38 -0.54
CA PRO A 44 0.67 -24.44 -0.81
C PRO A 44 1.55 -24.07 -2.02
N ASP A 45 2.52 -24.92 -2.32
CA ASP A 45 3.45 -24.72 -3.44
C ASP A 45 4.38 -23.51 -3.32
N VAL A 46 4.53 -22.97 -2.11
CA VAL A 46 5.55 -21.95 -1.81
C VAL A 46 6.60 -22.51 -0.86
N ALA A 47 7.87 -22.31 -1.17
CA ALA A 47 8.99 -22.64 -0.30
C ALA A 47 9.99 -21.47 -0.22
N GLY A 48 10.89 -21.52 0.77
CA GLY A 48 11.94 -20.50 0.88
C GLY A 48 12.80 -20.43 -0.40
N PRO A 49 13.21 -19.23 -0.85
CA PRO A 49 13.12 -17.94 -0.15
C PRO A 49 11.79 -17.17 -0.28
N TYR A 50 10.83 -17.65 -1.07
CA TYR A 50 9.59 -16.93 -1.44
C TYR A 50 8.55 -16.73 -0.32
N LEU A 51 8.92 -17.07 0.92
CA LEU A 51 8.08 -16.94 2.11
C LEU A 51 8.37 -15.64 2.90
N ASP A 52 9.43 -14.92 2.56
CA ASP A 52 9.80 -13.69 3.26
C ASP A 52 8.97 -12.50 2.77
N ALA A 53 7.93 -12.18 3.54
CA ALA A 53 7.04 -11.06 3.24
C ALA A 53 7.74 -9.70 3.15
N SER A 54 8.93 -9.54 3.75
CA SER A 54 9.66 -8.27 3.67
C SER A 54 10.16 -7.97 2.27
N ASN A 55 10.22 -8.97 1.38
CA ASN A 55 10.61 -8.81 -0.01
C ASN A 55 9.64 -7.94 -0.82
N VAL A 56 8.41 -7.68 -0.35
CA VAL A 56 7.45 -6.84 -1.08
C VAL A 56 7.59 -5.33 -0.79
N LEU A 57 8.48 -4.97 0.15
CA LEU A 57 8.56 -3.62 0.71
C LEU A 57 9.48 -2.72 -0.11
N GLY A 58 9.03 -1.50 -0.37
CA GLY A 58 9.78 -0.52 -1.14
C GLY A 58 9.77 -0.79 -2.64
N THR A 59 10.80 -0.30 -3.33
CA THR A 59 10.91 -0.42 -4.79
C THR A 59 11.30 -1.83 -5.21
N PRO A 60 10.90 -2.29 -6.41
CA PRO A 60 11.29 -3.58 -6.96
C PRO A 60 12.81 -3.78 -6.89
N ASP A 61 13.26 -4.88 -6.28
CA ASP A 61 14.67 -5.19 -6.08
C ASP A 61 15.05 -6.61 -6.48
N TYR A 62 14.13 -7.36 -7.10
CA TYR A 62 14.40 -8.69 -7.62
C TYR A 62 15.57 -8.69 -8.61
N THR A 63 16.57 -9.55 -8.34
CA THR A 63 17.81 -9.64 -9.14
C THR A 63 17.98 -10.97 -9.88
N GLY A 64 17.03 -11.89 -9.75
CA GLY A 64 17.11 -13.23 -10.33
C GLY A 64 16.87 -13.24 -11.84
N PRO A 65 17.63 -14.03 -12.63
CA PRO A 65 17.33 -14.17 -14.04
C PRO A 65 16.13 -15.09 -14.32
N ASP A 66 15.84 -16.08 -13.45
CA ASP A 66 14.95 -17.20 -13.81
C ASP A 66 14.24 -17.90 -12.61
N GLY A 67 13.88 -17.21 -11.51
CA GLY A 67 12.97 -17.79 -10.50
C GLY A 67 13.55 -18.92 -9.62
N TYR A 68 14.87 -19.15 -9.59
CA TYR A 68 15.47 -20.12 -8.65
C TYR A 68 16.59 -19.46 -7.83
N ASN A 69 16.46 -19.46 -6.50
CA ASN A 69 17.40 -18.88 -5.53
C ASN A 69 17.58 -17.36 -5.62
N SER A 70 16.51 -16.64 -5.91
CA SER A 70 16.54 -15.18 -6.02
C SER A 70 15.80 -14.56 -4.84
N ASP A 71 16.51 -13.66 -4.15
CA ASP A 71 15.94 -12.80 -3.13
C ASP A 71 15.20 -11.63 -3.82
N GLY A 72 14.22 -11.04 -3.14
CA GLY A 72 13.47 -9.87 -3.64
C GLY A 72 12.10 -10.18 -4.25
N ALA A 73 11.48 -11.33 -3.92
CA ALA A 73 10.05 -11.54 -4.19
C ALA A 73 9.43 -12.53 -3.19
N ILE A 74 8.12 -12.44 -3.02
CA ILE A 74 7.29 -13.51 -2.44
C ILE A 74 6.62 -14.31 -3.56
N ALA A 75 6.08 -15.48 -3.25
CA ALA A 75 5.11 -16.18 -4.10
C ALA A 75 3.79 -16.32 -3.34
N LEU A 76 2.65 -16.06 -3.99
CA LEU A 76 1.35 -16.16 -3.32
C LEU A 76 1.03 -17.60 -2.93
N GLY A 77 1.27 -18.57 -3.81
CA GLY A 77 0.78 -19.94 -3.67
C GLY A 77 -0.73 -20.05 -3.90
N ASP A 78 -1.19 -21.29 -4.12
CA ASP A 78 -2.59 -21.60 -4.43
C ASP A 78 -3.55 -21.13 -3.31
N GLY A 79 -4.41 -20.17 -3.61
CA GLY A 79 -5.31 -19.50 -2.67
C GLY A 79 -4.62 -18.61 -1.62
N GLY A 80 -3.34 -18.27 -1.81
CA GLY A 80 -2.59 -17.40 -0.93
C GLY A 80 -3.05 -15.95 -0.94
N VAL A 81 -2.73 -15.22 0.14
CA VAL A 81 -3.17 -13.83 0.35
C VAL A 81 -2.06 -12.99 0.97
N LEU A 82 -1.81 -11.82 0.36
CA LEU A 82 -0.99 -10.74 0.90
C LEU A 82 -1.87 -9.54 1.21
N ILE A 83 -1.66 -8.90 2.37
CA ILE A 83 -2.17 -7.57 2.69
C ILE A 83 -0.99 -6.66 3.01
N ALA A 84 -0.81 -5.62 2.19
CA ALA A 84 0.22 -4.62 2.32
C ALA A 84 -0.37 -3.25 2.65
N GLU A 85 0.46 -2.36 3.17
CA GLU A 85 0.08 -1.07 3.72
C GLU A 85 1.04 0.04 3.27
N PHE A 86 0.44 1.14 2.81
CA PHE A 86 1.10 2.43 2.66
C PHE A 86 1.10 3.14 4.02
N VAL A 87 2.27 3.44 4.57
CA VAL A 87 2.43 4.06 5.89
C VAL A 87 2.71 5.55 5.75
N ASP A 88 3.61 5.93 4.85
CA ASP A 88 3.99 7.33 4.64
C ASP A 88 3.39 7.98 3.37
N ASN A 89 2.60 7.19 2.62
CA ASN A 89 1.77 7.63 1.51
C ASN A 89 0.38 6.95 1.52
N SER A 90 -0.41 7.14 0.47
CA SER A 90 -1.66 6.40 0.24
C SER A 90 -2.04 6.39 -1.24
N LEU A 91 -2.75 5.34 -1.68
CA LEU A 91 -3.32 5.28 -3.02
C LEU A 91 -4.57 6.17 -3.10
N THR A 92 -4.69 6.94 -4.18
CA THR A 92 -5.90 7.71 -4.51
C THR A 92 -6.18 7.71 -6.01
N THR A 93 -7.32 8.26 -6.41
CA THR A 93 -7.72 8.40 -7.83
C THR A 93 -6.93 9.50 -8.52
N SER A 94 -6.45 9.29 -9.75
CA SER A 94 -5.77 10.32 -10.56
C SER A 94 -6.74 11.29 -11.24
N GLY A 95 -7.99 10.87 -11.48
CA GLY A 95 -8.97 11.63 -12.24
C GLY A 95 -8.85 11.50 -13.75
N ASP A 96 -7.98 10.61 -14.24
CA ASP A 96 -7.86 10.28 -15.66
C ASP A 96 -7.90 8.75 -15.90
N ALA A 97 -7.35 8.27 -17.01
CA ALA A 97 -7.41 6.85 -17.40
C ALA A 97 -6.04 6.15 -17.25
N ALA A 98 -5.07 6.80 -16.65
CA ALA A 98 -3.79 6.21 -16.32
C ALA A 98 -3.94 5.26 -15.13
N ALA A 99 -3.08 4.26 -15.04
CA ALA A 99 -3.07 3.34 -13.92
C ALA A 99 -2.59 4.05 -12.64
N ASP A 100 -3.39 3.95 -11.57
CA ASP A 100 -3.09 4.54 -10.26
C ASP A 100 -2.25 3.60 -9.38
N LEU A 101 -2.44 2.29 -9.53
CA LEU A 101 -1.77 1.24 -8.76
C LEU A 101 -1.04 0.30 -9.70
N TRP A 102 0.19 -0.07 -9.34
CA TRP A 102 1.05 -0.98 -10.07
C TRP A 102 1.55 -2.10 -9.18
N ILE A 103 1.51 -3.32 -9.73
CA ILE A 103 2.02 -4.54 -9.11
C ILE A 103 3.21 -5.02 -9.95
N PHE A 104 4.33 -5.22 -9.27
CA PHE A 104 5.55 -5.76 -9.85
C PHE A 104 5.57 -7.24 -9.55
N GLU A 105 5.12 -8.02 -10.52
CA GLU A 105 5.31 -9.47 -10.53
C GLU A 105 6.66 -9.80 -11.20
N ILE A 106 7.25 -10.94 -10.83
CA ILE A 106 8.46 -11.49 -11.43
C ILE A 106 8.20 -12.91 -11.97
N GLY A 107 9.16 -13.44 -12.74
CA GLY A 107 9.03 -14.76 -13.35
C GLY A 107 8.83 -14.74 -14.86
N GLY A 108 8.74 -15.93 -15.44
CA GLY A 108 8.59 -16.12 -16.89
C GLY A 108 7.18 -16.56 -17.30
N VAL A 109 6.30 -16.79 -16.34
CA VAL A 109 4.93 -17.26 -16.55
C VAL A 109 4.00 -16.07 -16.36
N VAL A 110 2.85 -16.09 -17.03
CA VAL A 110 1.81 -15.08 -16.82
C VAL A 110 0.82 -15.63 -15.82
N GLU A 111 0.88 -15.12 -14.60
CA GLU A 111 0.07 -15.61 -13.47
C GLU A 111 -0.95 -14.56 -13.06
N ALA A 112 -2.17 -14.98 -12.76
CA ALA A 112 -3.27 -14.08 -12.46
C ALA A 112 -3.54 -14.02 -10.96
N PHE A 113 -3.83 -12.83 -10.48
CA PHE A 113 -4.16 -12.59 -9.09
C PHE A 113 -5.27 -11.54 -9.00
N ASN A 114 -6.01 -11.55 -7.89
CA ASN A 114 -7.04 -10.56 -7.60
C ASN A 114 -6.48 -9.43 -6.77
N VAL A 115 -6.96 -8.21 -7.01
CA VAL A 115 -6.55 -6.99 -6.31
C VAL A 115 -7.75 -6.35 -5.64
N ALA A 116 -7.59 -5.97 -4.37
CA ALA A 116 -8.57 -5.20 -3.63
C ALA A 116 -7.90 -4.10 -2.82
N ILE A 117 -8.65 -3.03 -2.52
CA ILE A 117 -8.16 -1.91 -1.71
C ILE A 117 -9.10 -1.61 -0.53
N SER A 118 -8.55 -1.04 0.54
CA SER A 118 -9.30 -0.68 1.74
C SER A 118 -8.73 0.54 2.44
N THR A 119 -9.59 1.21 3.20
CA THR A 119 -9.22 2.29 4.13
C THR A 119 -9.13 1.81 5.58
N ASP A 120 -9.71 0.64 5.92
CA ASP A 120 -9.95 0.22 7.31
C ASP A 120 -9.70 -1.27 7.61
N LEU A 121 -9.23 -2.05 6.63
CA LEU A 121 -9.04 -3.52 6.68
C LEU A 121 -10.32 -4.35 6.86
N VAL A 122 -11.49 -3.71 6.93
CA VAL A 122 -12.78 -4.38 7.13
C VAL A 122 -13.58 -4.39 5.84
N HIS A 123 -13.67 -3.23 5.18
CA HIS A 123 -14.40 -3.05 3.94
C HIS A 123 -13.42 -3.00 2.78
N TRP A 124 -13.60 -3.93 1.84
CA TRP A 124 -12.74 -4.10 0.68
C TRP A 124 -13.50 -3.73 -0.59
N ILE A 125 -12.84 -2.99 -1.47
CA ILE A 125 -13.30 -2.74 -2.84
C ILE A 125 -12.47 -3.65 -3.75
N GLU A 126 -13.13 -4.60 -4.41
CA GLU A 126 -12.49 -5.46 -5.40
C GLU A 126 -12.24 -4.65 -6.68
N LEU A 127 -10.97 -4.55 -7.09
CA LEU A 127 -10.56 -3.85 -8.31
C LEU A 127 -10.63 -4.75 -9.54
N GLY A 128 -10.49 -6.06 -9.34
CA GLY A 128 -10.52 -7.07 -10.39
C GLY A 128 -9.28 -7.97 -10.36
N SER A 129 -9.06 -8.70 -11.46
CA SER A 129 -7.90 -9.58 -11.63
C SER A 129 -6.91 -8.95 -12.61
N LEU A 130 -5.63 -9.02 -12.26
CA LEU A 130 -4.49 -8.64 -13.10
C LEU A 130 -3.66 -9.89 -13.41
N SER A 131 -2.80 -9.79 -14.43
CA SER A 131 -1.86 -10.86 -14.76
C SER A 131 -0.65 -10.32 -15.54
N GLY A 132 0.53 -10.91 -15.31
CA GLY A 132 1.79 -10.51 -15.95
C GLY A 132 2.42 -9.27 -15.33
N GLN A 133 3.59 -8.89 -15.85
CA GLN A 133 4.51 -7.97 -15.16
C GLN A 133 5.21 -6.91 -16.04
N PRO A 134 5.49 -5.71 -15.49
CA PRO A 134 4.69 -5.10 -14.43
C PRO A 134 3.28 -4.82 -14.96
N THR A 135 2.28 -4.83 -14.09
CA THR A 135 0.87 -4.57 -14.47
C THR A 135 0.25 -3.48 -13.62
N GLY A 136 -0.54 -2.61 -14.25
CA GLY A 136 -1.18 -1.47 -13.62
C GLY A 136 -2.70 -1.50 -13.75
N ILE A 137 -3.40 -0.86 -12.82
CA ILE A 137 -4.85 -0.68 -12.84
C ILE A 137 -5.24 0.77 -12.55
N ASP A 138 -6.13 1.29 -13.40
CA ASP A 138 -6.88 2.53 -13.18
C ASP A 138 -8.05 2.22 -12.23
N ILE A 139 -8.09 2.91 -11.08
CA ILE A 139 -9.10 2.69 -10.04
C ILE A 139 -10.27 3.65 -10.15
N ASP A 140 -10.14 4.76 -10.89
CA ASP A 140 -11.18 5.77 -11.07
C ASP A 140 -12.55 5.21 -11.53
N PRO A 141 -12.63 4.25 -12.48
CA PRO A 141 -13.91 3.73 -12.95
C PRO A 141 -14.52 2.65 -12.04
N ILE A 142 -13.82 2.21 -10.99
CA ILE A 142 -14.21 1.06 -10.19
C ILE A 142 -15.34 1.43 -9.21
N ALA A 143 -16.41 0.63 -9.22
CA ALA A 143 -17.55 0.87 -8.35
C ALA A 143 -17.16 0.78 -6.86
N GLY A 144 -17.47 1.82 -6.10
CA GLY A 144 -17.09 1.94 -4.69
C GLY A 144 -15.83 2.74 -4.46
N VAL A 145 -15.01 2.99 -5.49
CA VAL A 145 -13.92 3.95 -5.43
C VAL A 145 -14.49 5.37 -5.41
N VAL A 146 -13.96 6.21 -4.53
CA VAL A 146 -14.43 7.58 -4.31
C VAL A 146 -13.26 8.54 -4.48
N ALA A 147 -13.42 9.51 -5.39
CA ALA A 147 -12.38 10.47 -5.72
C ALA A 147 -11.83 11.20 -4.47
N GLY A 148 -10.50 11.26 -4.38
CA GLY A 148 -9.77 11.88 -3.26
C GLY A 148 -9.76 11.07 -1.95
N THR A 149 -10.35 9.87 -1.94
CA THR A 149 -10.20 8.94 -0.81
C THR A 149 -8.77 8.41 -0.76
N GLN A 150 -8.25 8.26 0.45
CA GLN A 150 -6.90 7.75 0.71
C GLN A 150 -7.01 6.29 1.12
N TYR A 151 -6.75 5.40 0.16
CA TYR A 151 -6.73 3.95 0.38
C TYR A 151 -5.36 3.55 0.91
N ARG A 152 -5.37 2.98 2.12
CA ARG A 152 -4.16 2.67 2.87
C ARG A 152 -3.67 1.24 2.65
N TYR A 153 -4.59 0.35 2.30
CA TYR A 153 -4.34 -1.08 2.26
C TYR A 153 -4.61 -1.63 0.86
N VAL A 154 -3.74 -2.53 0.43
CA VAL A 154 -3.91 -3.34 -0.79
C VAL A 154 -3.90 -4.80 -0.39
N ARG A 155 -4.83 -5.58 -0.93
CA ARG A 155 -4.85 -7.04 -0.81
C ARG A 155 -4.63 -7.65 -2.18
N LEU A 156 -3.65 -8.54 -2.26
CA LEU A 156 -3.46 -9.44 -3.38
C LEU A 156 -3.86 -10.85 -2.95
N SER A 157 -4.58 -11.57 -3.80
CA SER A 157 -4.96 -12.95 -3.53
C SER A 157 -4.98 -13.80 -4.78
N ASP A 158 -4.43 -14.99 -4.69
CA ASP A 158 -4.53 -15.98 -5.75
C ASP A 158 -6.00 -16.44 -5.97
N ASN A 159 -6.31 -16.86 -7.20
CA ASN A 159 -7.54 -17.57 -7.50
C ASN A 159 -7.25 -19.08 -7.63
N PRO A 160 -7.60 -19.89 -6.62
CA PRO A 160 -7.22 -21.30 -6.59
C PRO A 160 -7.93 -22.17 -7.65
N ALA A 161 -8.90 -21.59 -8.37
CA ALA A 161 -9.50 -22.25 -9.52
C ALA A 161 -8.58 -22.25 -10.76
N LEU A 162 -7.53 -21.42 -10.78
CA LEU A 162 -6.60 -21.29 -11.91
C LEU A 162 -5.42 -22.26 -11.80
N ASN A 163 -4.80 -22.38 -10.61
CA ASN A 163 -3.72 -23.32 -10.30
C ASN A 163 -2.66 -23.36 -11.41
N GLN A 164 -1.95 -22.25 -11.58
CA GLN A 164 -1.20 -21.92 -12.78
C GLN A 164 0.24 -22.44 -12.75
N THR A 165 0.87 -22.47 -11.58
CA THR A 165 2.24 -22.96 -11.41
C THR A 165 2.37 -23.80 -10.13
N ASN A 166 3.59 -24.13 -9.74
CA ASN A 166 3.86 -25.15 -8.72
C ASN A 166 5.12 -24.77 -7.92
N SER A 167 5.39 -25.56 -6.88
CA SER A 167 6.55 -25.40 -6.00
C SER A 167 7.89 -25.22 -6.72
N PRO A 168 8.77 -24.31 -6.27
CA PRO A 168 8.72 -23.57 -4.99
C PRO A 168 8.16 -22.15 -5.02
N PHE A 169 7.74 -21.65 -6.18
CA PHE A 169 7.20 -20.31 -6.41
C PHE A 169 5.84 -20.45 -7.11
N GLY A 170 4.90 -21.08 -6.42
CA GLY A 170 3.56 -21.27 -6.96
C GLY A 170 2.78 -19.96 -7.02
N GLU A 171 2.04 -19.79 -8.11
CA GLU A 171 1.21 -18.63 -8.43
C GLU A 171 2.02 -17.33 -8.49
N ALA A 172 1.34 -16.18 -8.51
CA ALA A 172 2.00 -14.90 -8.75
C ALA A 172 3.13 -14.57 -7.77
N ASP A 173 4.28 -14.16 -8.32
CA ASP A 173 5.50 -13.83 -7.58
C ASP A 173 5.64 -12.31 -7.41
N ILE A 174 5.40 -11.77 -6.22
CA ILE A 174 5.29 -10.32 -5.99
C ILE A 174 6.61 -9.75 -5.43
N ASP A 175 7.22 -8.84 -6.18
CA ASP A 175 8.42 -8.06 -5.81
C ASP A 175 8.02 -6.71 -5.18
N ALA A 176 7.04 -6.00 -5.74
CA ALA A 176 6.64 -4.71 -5.16
C ALA A 176 5.22 -4.27 -5.50
N ILE A 177 4.72 -3.31 -4.73
CA ILE A 177 3.40 -2.68 -4.90
C ILE A 177 3.58 -1.17 -4.80
N GLY A 178 3.22 -0.43 -5.85
CA GLY A 178 3.41 1.03 -5.93
C GLY A 178 2.16 1.79 -6.37
N ALA A 179 1.86 2.90 -5.71
CA ALA A 179 0.80 3.84 -6.07
C ALA A 179 1.38 5.06 -6.82
N ILE A 180 1.02 5.25 -8.09
CA ILE A 180 1.40 6.44 -8.88
C ILE A 180 0.57 7.64 -8.43
N SER A 181 -0.75 7.46 -8.34
CA SER A 181 -1.62 8.49 -7.80
C SER A 181 -1.56 8.39 -6.28
N SER A 182 -0.60 9.13 -5.73
CA SER A 182 -0.22 9.08 -4.33
C SER A 182 -0.66 10.36 -3.61
N ALA A 183 -1.24 10.19 -2.43
CA ALA A 183 -1.57 11.27 -1.51
C ALA A 183 -0.73 11.16 -0.23
N PRO A 184 -0.67 12.21 0.61
CA PRO A 184 -0.12 12.09 1.96
C PRO A 184 -0.75 10.92 2.73
N PRO A 185 -0.16 10.49 3.86
CA PRO A 185 -0.68 9.38 4.64
C PRO A 185 -2.17 9.55 4.98
N ALA A 186 -2.93 8.44 4.88
CA ALA A 186 -4.33 8.41 5.29
C ALA A 186 -4.50 8.99 6.71
N PRO A 187 -5.50 9.86 6.97
CA PRO A 187 -5.71 10.42 8.29
C PRO A 187 -5.93 9.30 9.30
N VAL A 188 -5.05 9.21 10.30
CA VAL A 188 -5.26 8.27 11.40
C VAL A 188 -6.47 8.74 12.20
N PRO A 189 -7.51 7.91 12.40
CA PRO A 189 -8.62 8.26 13.27
C PRO A 189 -8.08 8.60 14.65
N ALA A 190 -8.33 9.81 15.14
CA ALA A 190 -7.84 10.23 16.45
C ALA A 190 -8.32 9.21 17.50
N PRO A 191 -7.42 8.63 18.32
CA PRO A 191 -7.84 7.74 19.38
C PRO A 191 -8.86 8.47 20.27
N GLY A 192 -10.00 7.84 20.58
CA GLY A 192 -11.03 8.41 21.46
C GLY A 192 -10.49 8.87 22.83
N ALA A 193 -9.27 8.47 23.20
CA ALA A 193 -8.52 8.98 24.34
C ALA A 193 -8.27 10.50 24.30
N LEU A 194 -8.14 11.12 23.13
CA LEU A 194 -7.93 12.59 23.03
C LEU A 194 -9.21 13.36 23.40
N LEU A 195 -10.39 12.81 23.06
CA LEU A 195 -11.71 13.31 23.50
C LEU A 195 -11.90 13.12 25.02
N LEU A 196 -11.44 12.00 25.59
CA LEU A 196 -11.49 11.75 27.04
C LEU A 196 -10.53 12.66 27.83
N LEU A 197 -9.34 12.96 27.28
CA LEU A 197 -8.40 13.89 27.91
C LEU A 197 -8.95 15.32 27.94
N LEU A 198 -9.60 15.78 26.86
CA LEU A 198 -10.26 17.08 26.81
C LEU A 198 -11.48 17.15 27.75
N ALA A 199 -12.28 16.09 27.85
CA ALA A 199 -13.39 16.01 28.80
C ALA A 199 -12.91 15.99 30.28
N GLY A 200 -11.78 15.33 30.55
CA GLY A 200 -11.16 15.30 31.88
C GLY A 200 -10.69 16.69 32.35
N ILE A 201 -10.07 17.48 31.46
CA ILE A 201 -9.56 18.82 31.79
C ILE A 201 -10.70 19.82 32.08
N VAL A 202 -11.84 19.71 31.40
CA VAL A 202 -13.03 20.55 31.66
C VAL A 202 -13.66 20.22 33.01
N SER A 203 -13.71 18.94 33.37
CA SER A 203 -14.29 18.46 34.63
C SER A 203 -13.52 18.95 35.87
N VAL A 204 -12.18 19.01 35.79
CA VAL A 204 -11.32 19.48 36.88
C VAL A 204 -11.48 21.00 37.12
N ARG A 205 -11.76 21.79 36.08
CA ARG A 205 -11.95 23.25 36.22
C ARG A 205 -13.32 23.64 36.77
N LEU A 206 -14.35 22.83 36.53
CA LEU A 206 -15.69 23.06 37.10
C LEU A 206 -15.76 22.64 38.57
N GLY A 207 -15.09 21.55 38.96
CA GLY A 207 -15.04 21.09 40.36
C GLY A 207 -14.28 22.03 41.32
N ALA A 208 -13.28 22.75 40.83
CA ALA A 208 -12.49 23.69 41.63
C ALA A 208 -13.20 25.01 41.93
N ARG A 209 -14.23 25.38 41.15
CA ARG A 209 -14.97 26.65 41.30
C ARG A 209 -16.19 26.54 42.23
N ALA A 210 -16.61 25.33 42.57
CA ALA A 210 -17.75 25.06 43.45
C ALA A 210 -17.38 24.93 44.94
N ARG A 211 -16.11 25.18 45.31
CA ARG A 211 -15.60 25.07 46.70
C ARG A 211 -14.97 26.37 47.24
N GLY A 212 -15.35 27.53 46.68
CA GLY A 212 -14.94 28.85 47.16
C GLY A 212 -16.09 29.59 47.82
#